data_AF-A0A915DSF5-F1
#
_entry.id   AF-A0A915DSF5-F1
#
_cell.length_a   1.000
_cell.length_b   1.000
_cell.length_c   1.000
_cell.angle_alpha   90.00
_cell.angle_beta   90.00
_cell.angle_gamma   90.00
#
_symmetry.space_group_name_H-M   'P 1'
#
loop_
_entity.id
_entity.type
_entity.pdbx_description
1 polymer ?
#
loop_
_entity_poly.entity_id
_entity_poly.type
_entity_poly.pdbx_seq_one_letter_code
_entity_poly.pdbx_strand_id
1 'polypeptide(L)'
;MIEGLADGGVKQGLPRELSLKLACYTVLGAAKMVLETGEHPAILKEAVQSPGGSSVYGLHELEKGAMRSLLMNAVEAASQRSRNTGQELLPRQPVEDEEDNEQGIATAIEEEISQNRLKKLLL
;
A
#
# COMPACT_ATOMS: atom_id res chain seq x y z
N MET A 1 8.35 1.22 0.92
CA MET A 1 7.68 2.29 0.13
C MET A 1 7.62 3.61 0.87
N ILE A 2 7.02 3.67 2.07
CA ILE A 2 6.88 4.93 2.86
C ILE A 2 8.23 5.61 3.12
N GLU A 3 9.24 4.86 3.53
CA GLU A 3 10.59 5.39 3.76
C GLU A 3 11.17 6.08 2.51
N GLY A 4 11.08 5.43 1.34
CA GLY A 4 11.56 6.02 0.08
C GLY A 4 10.80 7.29 -0.33
N LEU A 5 9.49 7.36 -0.06
CA LEU A 5 8.71 8.59 -0.25
C LEU A 5 9.16 9.70 0.71
N ALA A 6 9.41 9.35 1.98
CA ALA A 6 9.90 10.29 2.99
C ALA A 6 11.30 10.81 2.66
N ASP A 7 12.22 9.94 2.23
CA ASP A 7 13.54 10.33 1.74
C ASP A 7 13.46 11.24 0.51
N GLY A 8 12.53 10.94 -0.42
CA GLY A 8 12.24 11.79 -1.56
C GLY A 8 11.85 13.21 -1.13
N GLY A 9 10.93 13.35 -0.16
CA GLY A 9 10.54 14.66 0.36
C GLY A 9 11.68 15.39 1.09
N VAL A 10 12.53 14.69 1.84
CA VAL A 10 13.72 15.28 2.47
C VAL A 10 14.71 15.78 1.43
N LYS A 11 14.92 15.01 0.35
CA LYS A 11 15.74 15.42 -0.78
C LYS A 11 15.20 16.69 -1.47
N GLN A 12 13.89 16.92 -1.40
CA GLN A 12 13.24 18.15 -1.89
C GLN A 12 13.17 19.27 -0.82
N GLY A 13 13.80 19.10 0.33
CA GLY A 13 13.92 20.14 1.37
C GLY A 13 12.89 20.08 2.49
N LEU A 14 12.04 19.05 2.56
CA LEU A 14 11.10 18.89 3.66
C LEU A 14 11.82 18.45 4.95
N PRO A 15 11.39 18.94 6.13
CA PRO A 15 11.81 18.37 7.41
C PRO A 15 11.46 16.88 7.48
N ARG A 16 12.39 16.06 8.00
CA ARG A 16 12.26 14.59 8.07
C ARG A 16 10.94 14.12 8.67
N GLU A 17 10.55 14.70 9.80
CA GLU A 17 9.33 14.31 10.52
C GLU A 17 8.07 14.62 9.70
N LEU A 18 8.03 15.80 9.07
CA LEU A 18 6.93 16.19 8.19
C LEU A 18 6.86 15.30 6.95
N SER A 19 8.00 15.04 6.31
CA SER A 19 8.09 14.20 5.12
C SER A 19 7.56 12.79 5.39
N LEU A 20 7.94 12.20 6.54
CA LEU A 20 7.44 10.90 6.97
C LEU A 20 5.93 10.91 7.17
N LYS A 21 5.39 11.92 7.86
CA LYS A 21 3.94 12.06 8.08
C LYS A 21 3.18 12.16 6.76
N LEU A 22 3.66 12.99 5.82
CA LEU A 22 3.05 13.13 4.51
C LEU A 22 3.09 11.81 3.73
N ALA A 23 4.23 11.12 3.70
CA ALA A 23 4.36 9.83 3.05
C ALA A 23 3.36 8.78 3.58
N CYS A 24 3.19 8.69 4.91
CA CYS A 24 2.19 7.82 5.52
C CYS A 24 0.76 8.19 5.08
N TYR A 25 0.39 9.47 5.13
CA TYR A 25 -0.96 9.91 4.75
C TYR A 25 -1.23 9.76 3.26
N THR A 26 -0.23 9.92 2.40
CA THR A 26 -0.37 9.67 0.96
C THR A 26 -0.71 8.21 0.70
N VAL A 27 0.00 7.26 1.32
CA VAL A 27 -0.27 5.83 1.14
C VAL A 27 -1.63 5.45 1.74
N LEU A 28 -1.94 5.95 2.94
CA LEU A 28 -3.25 5.72 3.58
C LEU A 28 -4.40 6.25 2.73
N GLY A 29 -4.28 7.49 2.24
CA GLY A 29 -5.32 8.12 1.42
C GLY A 29 -5.54 7.39 0.10
N ALA A 30 -4.47 6.93 -0.57
CA ALA A 30 -4.56 6.17 -1.80
C ALA A 30 -5.27 4.82 -1.59
N ALA A 31 -4.89 4.06 -0.55
CA ALA A 31 -5.54 2.79 -0.21
C ALA A 31 -7.02 3.00 0.14
N LYS A 32 -7.30 4.00 0.98
CA LYS A 32 -8.66 4.34 1.39
C LYS A 32 -9.54 4.73 0.20
N MET A 33 -9.02 5.49 -0.76
CA MET A 33 -9.75 5.89 -1.95
C MET A 33 -10.19 4.69 -2.80
N VAL A 34 -9.32 3.69 -2.97
CA VAL A 34 -9.67 2.45 -3.70
C VAL A 34 -10.80 1.70 -2.99
N LEU A 35 -10.69 1.53 -1.67
CA LEU A 35 -11.68 0.80 -0.88
C LEU A 35 -13.04 1.50 -0.82
N GLU A 36 -13.05 2.82 -0.62
CA GLU A 36 -14.31 3.58 -0.48
C GLU A 36 -15.04 3.78 -1.80
N THR A 37 -14.30 3.99 -2.90
CA THR A 37 -14.92 4.25 -4.21
C THR A 37 -15.29 2.96 -4.95
N GLY A 38 -14.56 1.86 -4.69
CA GLY A 38 -14.65 0.64 -5.49
C GLY A 38 -14.21 0.81 -6.94
N GLU A 39 -13.66 1.97 -7.30
CA GLU A 39 -13.19 2.23 -8.66
C GLU A 39 -11.88 1.51 -8.94
N HIS A 40 -11.71 1.10 -10.19
CA HIS A 40 -10.46 0.49 -10.62
C HIS A 40 -9.29 1.49 -10.43
N PRO A 41 -8.15 1.09 -9.84
CA PRO A 41 -7.05 2.01 -9.52
C PRO A 41 -6.49 2.79 -10.73
N ALA A 42 -6.64 2.27 -11.95
CA ALA A 42 -6.25 2.98 -13.17
C ALA A 42 -7.06 4.28 -13.36
N ILE A 43 -8.35 4.28 -13.02
CA ILE A 43 -9.24 5.44 -13.13
C ILE A 43 -8.87 6.48 -12.07
N LEU A 44 -8.69 6.06 -10.82
CA LEU A 44 -8.26 6.94 -9.72
C LEU A 44 -6.90 7.57 -9.99
N LYS A 45 -5.98 6.81 -10.59
CA LYS A 45 -4.67 7.32 -11.05
C LYS A 45 -4.85 8.41 -12.10
N GLU A 46 -5.74 8.23 -13.08
CA GLU A 46 -6.02 9.25 -14.10
C GLU A 46 -6.67 10.50 -13.49
N ALA A 47 -7.54 10.34 -12.49
CA ALA A 47 -8.21 11.45 -11.81
C ALA A 47 -7.25 12.44 -11.12
N VAL A 48 -6.03 12.00 -10.77
CA VAL A 48 -5.00 12.85 -10.13
C VAL A 48 -3.90 13.32 -11.10
N GLN A 49 -4.05 13.05 -12.40
CA GLN A 49 -3.10 13.42 -13.45
C GLN A 49 -3.71 14.45 -14.40
N SER A 50 -3.31 15.71 -14.25
CA SER A 50 -3.60 16.73 -15.25
C SER A 50 -2.61 16.67 -16.43
N PRO A 51 -3.02 17.05 -17.65
CA PRO A 51 -2.11 17.17 -18.79
C PRO A 51 -0.92 18.09 -18.47
N GLY A 52 0.30 17.55 -18.57
CA GLY A 52 1.53 18.30 -18.24
C GLY A 52 1.77 18.59 -16.76
N GLY A 53 0.95 18.03 -15.85
CA GLY A 53 1.10 18.22 -14.40
C GLY A 53 2.29 17.46 -13.81
N SER A 54 2.73 17.84 -12.60
CA SER A 54 3.88 17.21 -11.94
C SER A 54 3.69 15.70 -11.69
N SER A 55 2.46 15.25 -11.43
CA SER A 55 2.12 13.84 -11.19
C SER A 55 2.50 12.93 -12.36
N VAL A 56 2.37 13.37 -13.62
CA VAL A 56 2.73 12.53 -14.77
C VAL A 56 4.23 12.35 -14.93
N TYR A 57 5.03 13.36 -14.58
CA TYR A 57 6.49 13.24 -14.56
C TYR A 57 6.95 12.31 -13.43
N GLY A 58 6.34 12.41 -12.25
CA GLY A 58 6.60 11.49 -11.15
C GLY A 58 6.25 10.05 -11.52
N LEU A 59 5.08 9.82 -12.12
CA LEU A 59 4.68 8.50 -12.61
C LEU A 59 5.68 7.96 -13.65
N HIS A 60 6.11 8.79 -14.60
CA HIS A 60 7.08 8.39 -15.62
C HIS A 60 8.40 7.87 -15.03
N GLU A 61 8.93 8.51 -13.99
CA GLU A 61 10.14 8.02 -13.29
C GLU A 61 9.89 6.69 -12.56
N LEU A 62 8.69 6.49 -11.99
CA LEU A 62 8.31 5.19 -11.40
C LEU A 62 8.23 4.08 -12.45
N GLU A 63 7.74 4.39 -13.66
CA GLU A 63 7.70 3.43 -14.78
C GLU A 63 9.09 3.06 -15.28
N LYS A 64 10.01 4.03 -15.38
CA LYS A 64 11.41 3.76 -15.72
C LYS A 64 12.07 2.79 -14.74
N GLY A 65 11.70 2.89 -13.46
CA GLY A 65 12.13 1.97 -12.40
C GLY A 65 11.42 0.62 -12.38
N ALA A 66 10.53 0.34 -13.34
CA ALA A 66 9.74 -0.90 -13.42
C ALA A 66 8.95 -1.21 -12.14
N MET A 67 8.43 -0.17 -11.46
CA MET A 67 7.88 -0.30 -10.12
C MET A 67 6.77 -1.36 -10.00
N ARG A 68 5.87 -1.44 -11.00
CA ARG A 68 4.81 -2.47 -11.01
C ARG A 68 5.38 -3.89 -10.99
N SER A 69 6.37 -4.15 -11.83
CA SER A 69 7.03 -5.46 -11.89
C SER A 69 7.73 -5.77 -10.57
N LEU A 70 8.42 -4.81 -9.96
CA LEU A 70 9.09 -5.02 -8.67
C LEU A 70 8.10 -5.40 -7.56
N LEU A 71 6.94 -4.75 -7.50
CA LEU A 71 5.89 -5.10 -6.54
C LEU A 71 5.33 -6.50 -6.78
N MET A 72 5.01 -6.83 -8.03
CA MET A 72 4.50 -8.16 -8.39
C MET A 72 5.49 -9.26 -8.01
N ASN A 73 6.76 -9.07 -8.38
CA ASN A 73 7.83 -10.03 -8.08
C ASN A 73 8.07 -10.17 -6.57
N ALA A 74 7.93 -9.08 -5.79
CA ALA A 74 8.07 -9.13 -4.34
C ALA A 74 6.97 -9.99 -3.70
N VAL A 75 5.72 -9.83 -4.13
CA VAL A 75 4.59 -10.65 -3.65
C VAL A 75 4.81 -12.11 -4.05
N GLU A 76 5.16 -12.36 -5.31
CA GLU A 76 5.43 -13.70 -5.81
C GLU A 76 6.53 -14.41 -4.99
N ALA A 77 7.67 -13.75 -4.80
CA ALA A 77 8.79 -14.30 -4.05
C ALA A 77 8.40 -14.62 -2.59
N ALA A 78 7.66 -13.73 -1.93
CA ALA A 78 7.16 -13.95 -0.58
C ALA A 78 6.20 -15.15 -0.51
N SER A 79 5.25 -15.25 -1.45
CA SER A 79 4.32 -16.38 -1.53
C SER A 79 5.03 -17.70 -1.80
N GLN A 80 6.01 -17.73 -2.72
CA GLN A 80 6.81 -18.93 -3.00
C GLN A 80 7.58 -19.37 -1.75
N ARG A 81 8.25 -18.45 -1.04
CA ARG A 81 8.97 -18.77 0.19
C ARG A 81 8.04 -19.30 1.27
N SER A 82 6.87 -18.68 1.45
CA SER A 82 5.85 -19.14 2.41
C SER A 82 5.42 -20.58 2.09
N ARG A 83 5.16 -20.89 0.80
CA ARG A 83 4.78 -22.24 0.39
C ARG A 83 5.84 -23.29 0.67
N ASN A 84 7.10 -22.97 0.38
CA ASN A 84 8.23 -23.88 0.58
C ASN A 84 8.47 -24.13 2.07
N THR A 85 8.44 -23.08 2.89
CA THR A 85 8.60 -23.19 4.35
C THR A 85 7.44 -23.96 4.98
N GLY A 86 6.21 -23.72 4.52
CA GLY A 86 5.03 -24.43 5.00
C GLY A 86 5.08 -25.92 4.72
N GLN A 87 5.59 -26.34 3.55
CA GLN A 87 5.80 -27.75 3.20
C GLN A 87 6.91 -28.41 4.03
N GLU A 88 7.90 -27.64 4.48
CA GLU A 88 9.04 -28.14 5.26
C GLU A 88 8.72 -28.27 6.75
N LEU A 89 7.79 -27.46 7.27
CA LEU A 89 7.44 -27.42 8.70
C LEU A 89 6.14 -28.16 9.07
N LEU A 90 5.19 -28.36 8.16
CA LEU A 90 3.95 -29.11 8.42
C LEU A 90 3.43 -29.80 7.14
N PRO A 91 3.00 -31.08 7.17
CA PRO A 91 2.22 -31.65 6.07
C PRO A 91 0.92 -30.85 5.96
N ARG A 92 0.69 -30.19 4.81
CA ARG A 92 -0.53 -29.40 4.57
C ARG A 92 -1.75 -30.28 4.79
N GLN A 93 -2.59 -29.90 5.75
CA GLN A 93 -3.98 -30.34 5.70
C GLN A 93 -4.65 -29.67 4.48
N PRO A 94 -5.61 -30.35 3.83
CA PRO A 94 -6.37 -29.75 2.73
C PRO A 94 -6.94 -28.42 3.22
N VAL A 95 -6.66 -27.35 2.47
CA VAL A 95 -7.34 -26.08 2.70
C VAL A 95 -8.76 -26.33 2.21
N GLU A 96 -9.72 -26.43 3.14
CA GLU A 96 -11.13 -26.33 2.76
C GLU A 96 -11.32 -24.95 2.13
N ASP A 97 -12.11 -24.87 1.05
CA ASP A 97 -12.42 -23.62 0.36
C ASP A 97 -13.17 -22.69 1.33
N GLU A 98 -12.46 -22.05 2.25
CA GLU A 98 -12.97 -20.91 3.03
C GLU A 98 -13.21 -19.82 1.99
N GLU A 99 -14.48 -19.53 1.72
CA GLU A 99 -14.89 -18.37 0.94
C GLU A 99 -14.07 -17.17 1.41
N ASP A 100 -13.23 -16.64 0.51
CA ASP A 100 -12.36 -15.49 0.75
C ASP A 100 -13.21 -14.34 1.32
N ASN A 101 -13.26 -14.23 2.65
CA ASN A 101 -14.02 -13.19 3.32
C ASN A 101 -13.18 -11.91 3.29
N GLU A 102 -13.05 -11.30 2.11
CA GLU A 102 -12.38 -10.02 1.86
C GLU A 102 -12.92 -8.92 2.80
N GLN A 103 -14.19 -9.03 3.21
CA GLN A 103 -14.82 -8.17 4.22
C GLN A 103 -14.09 -8.21 5.58
N GLY A 104 -13.53 -9.35 6.00
CA GLY A 104 -12.90 -9.51 7.30
C GLY A 104 -11.61 -8.69 7.45
N ILE A 105 -10.79 -8.62 6.38
CA ILE A 105 -9.54 -7.86 6.39
C ILE A 105 -9.82 -6.36 6.37
N ALA A 106 -10.76 -5.90 5.55
CA ALA A 106 -11.16 -4.50 5.51
C ALA A 106 -11.73 -4.03 6.86
N THR A 107 -12.59 -4.83 7.48
CA THR A 107 -13.20 -4.51 8.79
C THR A 107 -12.15 -4.45 9.90
N ALA A 108 -11.19 -5.40 9.94
CA ALA A 108 -10.12 -5.40 10.93
C ALA A 108 -9.21 -4.16 10.82
N ILE A 109 -8.92 -3.70 9.60
CA ILE A 109 -8.12 -2.50 9.37
C ILE A 109 -8.86 -1.24 9.82
N GLU A 110 -10.17 -1.12 9.54
CA GLU A 110 -10.99 0.03 9.96
C GLU A 110 -11.12 0.15 11.48
N GLU A 111 -11.28 -0.97 12.18
CA GLU A 111 -11.34 -1.02 13.64
C GLU A 111 -10.01 -0.58 14.27
N GLU A 112 -8.88 -1.06 13.74
CA GLU A 112 -7.55 -0.72 14.27
C GLU A 112 -7.18 0.76 14.03
N ILE A 113 -7.56 1.33 12.88
CA ILE A 113 -7.38 2.76 12.57
C ILE A 113 -8.24 3.63 13.49
N SER A 114 -9.48 3.24 13.77
CA SER A 114 -10.40 3.98 14.64
C SER A 114 -9.93 3.97 16.11
N GLN A 115 -9.49 2.82 16.61
CA GLN A 115 -8.94 2.67 17.96
C GLN A 115 -7.67 3.52 18.17
N ASN A 116 -6.79 3.56 17.16
CA ASN A 116 -5.58 4.38 17.23
C ASN A 116 -5.86 5.89 17.14
N ARG A 117 -6.92 6.32 16.44
CA ARG A 117 -7.38 7.72 16.46
C ARG A 117 -7.91 8.13 17.83
N LEU A 118 -8.67 7.26 18.50
CA LEU A 118 -9.24 7.56 19.82
C LEU A 118 -8.16 7.72 20.90
N LYS A 119 -7.14 6.86 20.89
CA LYS A 119 -5.99 6.95 21.82
C LYS A 119 -5.18 8.22 21.66
N LYS A 120 -5.16 8.82 20.46
CA LYS A 120 -4.41 10.04 20.15
C LYS A 120 -5.17 11.34 20.46
N LEU A 121 -6.47 11.25 20.73
CA LEU A 121 -7.34 12.36 21.15
C LEU A 121 -7.48 12.44 22.68
N LEU A 122 -7.12 11.37 23.40
CA LEU A 122 -7.20 11.27 24.86
C LEU A 122 -5.83 11.41 25.56
N LEU A 123 -4.78 11.76 24.82
CA LEU A 123 -3.41 12.09 25.29
C LEU A 123 -3.01 13.46 24.74
#